data_AF-A0A0L8IDP2-F1
#
_entry.id   AF-A0A0L8IDP2-F1
#
_cell.length_a   1.000
_cell.length_b   1.000
_cell.length_c   1.000
_cell.angle_alpha   90.00
_cell.angle_beta   90.00
_cell.angle_gamma   90.00
#
_symmetry.space_group_name_H-M   'P 1'
#
loop_
_entity.id
_entity.type
_entity.pdbx_description
1 polymer ?
#
loop_
_entity_poly.entity_id
_entity_poly.type
_entity_poly.pdbx_seq_one_letter_code
_entity_poly.pdbx_strand_id
1 'polypeptide(L)'
;DGLAYEVEINLRMIGCEMIQTAGILLKLPQAAMATGQVLFQRFYFSNSFMKHNMEVVAMACMNLALKIEECPRRIRDTINVFHHIKQLRSGNSKWSANDVTWLILCAHGLDTSSPPLALPGS
;
A
#
# COMPACT_ATOMS: atom_id res chain seq x y z
N ASP A 1 4.30 -10.20 -22.56
CA ASP A 1 4.33 -11.26 -21.52
C ASP A 1 3.02 -12.01 -21.34
N GLY A 2 2.01 -11.82 -22.23
CA GLY A 2 0.78 -12.63 -22.22
C GLY A 2 -0.18 -12.38 -21.05
N LEU A 3 0.11 -11.43 -20.17
CA LEU A 3 -0.77 -11.05 -19.07
C LEU A 3 -2.03 -10.36 -19.61
N ALA A 4 -3.20 -10.78 -19.13
CA ALA A 4 -4.46 -10.15 -19.51
C ALA A 4 -4.51 -8.70 -19.02
N TYR A 5 -5.05 -7.81 -19.85
CA TYR A 5 -5.12 -6.37 -19.58
C TYR A 5 -5.84 -6.06 -18.27
N GLU A 6 -6.96 -6.73 -17.99
CA GLU A 6 -7.72 -6.54 -16.75
C GLU A 6 -6.91 -6.97 -15.51
N VAL A 7 -6.15 -8.05 -15.63
CA VAL A 7 -5.27 -8.52 -14.55
C VAL A 7 -4.17 -7.48 -14.31
N GLU A 8 -3.59 -6.92 -15.36
CA GLU A 8 -2.59 -5.87 -15.23
C GLU A 8 -3.14 -4.62 -14.52
N ILE A 9 -4.34 -4.17 -14.89
CA ILE A 9 -5.01 -3.03 -14.21
C ILE A 9 -5.22 -3.37 -12.73
N ASN A 10 -5.74 -4.56 -12.43
CA ASN A 10 -5.96 -4.99 -11.05
C ASN A 10 -4.66 -5.01 -10.24
N LEU A 11 -3.57 -5.53 -10.80
CA LEU A 11 -2.25 -5.51 -10.16
C LEU A 11 -1.73 -4.09 -9.93
N ARG A 12 -1.97 -3.17 -10.87
CA ARG A 12 -1.62 -1.75 -10.73
C ARG A 12 -2.41 -1.09 -9.59
N MET A 13 -3.72 -1.35 -9.49
CA MET A 13 -4.57 -0.82 -8.42
C MET A 13 -4.15 -1.37 -7.05
N ILE A 14 -3.95 -2.69 -6.96
CA ILE A 14 -3.51 -3.37 -5.74
C ILE A 14 -2.15 -2.83 -5.27
N GLY A 15 -1.20 -2.63 -6.18
CA GLY A 15 0.12 -2.09 -5.83
C GLY A 15 0.03 -0.67 -5.27
N CYS A 16 -0.78 0.20 -5.88
CA CYS A 16 -1.02 1.55 -5.37
C CYS A 16 -1.72 1.56 -4.01
N GLU A 17 -2.69 0.67 -3.80
CA GLU A 17 -3.39 0.48 -2.53
C GLU A 17 -2.40 0.06 -1.44
N MET A 18 -1.52 -0.91 -1.72
CA MET A 18 -0.48 -1.35 -0.77
C MET A 18 0.44 -0.20 -0.35
N ILE A 19 0.86 0.65 -1.29
CA ILE A 19 1.70 1.83 -1.00
C ILE A 19 0.94 2.82 -0.11
N GLN A 20 -0.33 3.08 -0.40
CA GLN A 20 -1.16 3.98 0.39
C GLN A 20 -1.36 3.45 1.82
N THR A 21 -1.76 2.18 1.96
CA THR A 21 -1.95 1.55 3.27
C THR A 21 -0.66 1.56 4.07
N ALA A 22 0.47 1.20 3.45
CA ALA A 22 1.77 1.25 4.10
C ALA A 22 2.12 2.67 4.56
N GLY A 23 1.82 3.68 3.74
CA GLY A 23 2.09 5.06 4.08
C GLY A 23 1.27 5.59 5.24
N ILE A 24 0.00 5.21 5.33
CA ILE A 24 -0.85 5.54 6.47
C ILE A 24 -0.32 4.87 7.75
N LEU A 25 0.00 3.57 7.70
CA LEU A 25 0.54 2.83 8.84
C LEU A 25 1.89 3.37 9.33
N LEU A 26 2.73 3.85 8.40
CA LEU A 26 4.03 4.48 8.69
C LEU A 26 3.92 5.98 9.03
N LYS A 27 2.71 6.55 9.01
CA LYS A 27 2.43 7.98 9.24
C LYS A 27 3.29 8.88 8.35
N LEU A 28 3.20 8.63 7.04
CA LEU A 28 3.96 9.35 6.02
C LEU A 28 3.14 10.51 5.42
N PRO A 29 3.81 11.57 4.93
CA PRO A 29 3.13 12.65 4.24
C PRO A 29 2.52 12.15 2.92
N GLN A 30 1.40 12.78 2.51
CA GLN A 30 0.72 12.44 1.25
C GLN A 30 1.64 12.59 0.03
N ALA A 31 2.57 13.55 0.05
CA ALA A 31 3.58 13.72 -0.98
C ALA A 31 4.41 12.43 -1.18
N ALA A 32 4.88 11.79 -0.12
CA ALA A 32 5.65 10.54 -0.20
C ALA A 32 4.84 9.36 -0.73
N MET A 33 3.56 9.25 -0.34
CA MET A 33 2.68 8.20 -0.86
C MET A 33 2.40 8.40 -2.35
N ALA A 34 2.09 9.63 -2.77
CA ALA A 34 1.88 9.97 -4.17
C ALA A 34 3.15 9.71 -5.01
N THR A 35 4.33 10.14 -4.52
CA THR A 35 5.61 9.87 -5.17
C THR A 35 5.88 8.37 -5.29
N GLY A 36 5.59 7.58 -4.25
CA GLY A 36 5.69 6.12 -4.27
C GLY A 36 4.80 5.47 -5.33
N GLN A 37 3.53 5.89 -5.43
CA GLN A 37 2.59 5.40 -6.43
C GLN A 37 3.04 5.76 -7.86
N VAL A 38 3.52 6.99 -8.08
CA VAL A 38 4.03 7.41 -9.39
C VAL A 38 5.25 6.59 -9.80
N LEU A 39 6.19 6.35 -8.88
CA LEU A 39 7.36 5.51 -9.14
C LEU A 39 6.97 4.08 -9.50
N PHE A 40 6.01 3.51 -8.78
CA PHE A 40 5.49 2.17 -9.04
C PHE A 40 4.82 2.06 -10.41
N GLN A 41 3.96 3.02 -10.77
CA GLN A 41 3.31 3.06 -12.08
C GLN A 41 4.32 3.21 -13.22
N ARG A 42 5.33 4.07 -13.04
CA ARG A 42 6.43 4.26 -14.01
C ARG A 42 7.27 2.99 -14.15
N PHE A 43 7.53 2.27 -13.07
CA PHE A 43 8.27 1.02 -13.13
C PHE A 43 7.54 0.00 -14.02
N TYR A 44 6.25 -0.24 -13.77
CA TYR A 44 5.46 -1.19 -14.56
C TYR A 44 4.97 -0.65 -15.91
N PHE A 45 5.24 0.61 -16.24
CA PHE A 45 5.08 1.10 -17.62
C PHE A 45 6.10 0.46 -18.57
N SER A 46 7.32 0.17 -18.08
CA SER A 46 8.40 -0.41 -18.89
C SER A 46 8.82 -1.81 -18.47
N ASN A 47 8.28 -2.34 -17.36
CA ASN A 47 8.63 -3.66 -16.82
C ASN A 47 7.40 -4.54 -16.63
N SER A 48 7.62 -5.85 -16.60
CA SER A 48 6.57 -6.86 -16.51
C SER A 48 6.24 -7.27 -15.08
N PHE A 49 4.96 -7.37 -14.75
CA PHE A 49 4.48 -8.04 -13.52
C PHE A 49 4.82 -9.54 -13.47
N MET A 50 5.05 -10.19 -14.62
CA MET A 50 5.45 -11.59 -14.65
C MET A 50 6.92 -11.78 -14.28
N LYS A 51 7.75 -10.74 -14.47
CA LYS A 51 9.20 -10.79 -14.20
C LYS A 51 9.55 -10.21 -12.83
N HIS A 52 8.72 -9.31 -12.31
CA HIS A 52 8.97 -8.60 -11.05
C HIS A 52 7.77 -8.73 -10.13
N ASN A 53 8.02 -9.19 -8.90
CA ASN A 53 6.97 -9.30 -7.91
C ASN A 53 6.50 -7.90 -7.47
N MET A 54 5.20 -7.66 -7.63
CA MET A 54 4.52 -6.42 -7.28
C MET A 54 4.80 -5.96 -5.84
N GLU A 55 4.73 -6.85 -4.86
CA GLU A 55 4.89 -6.51 -3.43
C GLU A 55 6.30 -5.97 -3.14
N VAL A 56 7.31 -6.62 -3.73
CA VAL A 56 8.72 -6.25 -3.55
C VAL A 56 8.99 -4.90 -4.21
N VAL A 57 8.46 -4.69 -5.42
CA VAL A 57 8.62 -3.43 -6.13
C VAL A 57 7.89 -2.30 -5.40
N ALA A 58 6.67 -2.51 -4.90
CA ALA A 58 5.95 -1.51 -4.12
C ALA A 58 6.73 -1.08 -2.87
N MET A 59 7.31 -2.04 -2.14
CA MET A 59 8.16 -1.75 -0.99
C MET A 59 9.43 -0.98 -1.37
N ALA A 60 10.07 -1.34 -2.49
CA ALA A 60 11.24 -0.64 -3.01
C ALA A 60 10.91 0.80 -3.43
N CYS A 61 9.82 1.00 -4.17
CA CYS A 61 9.32 2.32 -4.57
C CYS A 61 8.99 3.18 -3.35
N MET A 62 8.39 2.60 -2.31
CA MET A 62 8.10 3.31 -1.07
C MET A 62 9.40 3.77 -0.37
N ASN A 63 10.37 2.88 -0.19
CA ASN A 63 11.66 3.25 0.40
C ASN A 63 12.42 4.29 -0.44
N LEU A 64 12.26 4.29 -1.76
CA LEU A 64 12.82 5.31 -2.65
C LEU A 64 12.11 6.66 -2.48
N ALA A 65 10.78 6.67 -2.43
CA ALA A 65 9.98 7.89 -2.21
C ALA A 65 10.32 8.57 -0.88
N LEU A 66 10.57 7.78 0.17
CA LEU A 66 11.00 8.31 1.47
C LEU A 66 12.32 9.07 1.42
N LYS A 67 13.22 8.68 0.52
CA LYS A 67 14.48 9.39 0.29
C LYS A 67 14.24 10.68 -0.49
N ILE A 68 13.42 10.63 -1.53
CA ILE A 68 13.11 11.78 -2.39
C ILE A 68 12.43 12.90 -1.60
N GLU A 69 11.49 12.55 -0.74
CA GLU A 69 10.75 13.51 0.08
C GLU A 69 11.47 13.87 1.40
N GLU A 70 12.73 13.45 1.57
CA GLU A 70 13.54 13.73 2.77
C GLU A 70 12.83 13.34 4.10
N CYS A 71 12.04 12.25 4.07
CA CYS A 71 11.28 11.76 5.22
C CYS A 71 11.66 10.31 5.59
N PRO A 72 12.95 10.02 5.86
CA PRO A 72 13.44 8.66 6.01
C PRO A 72 12.70 7.90 7.13
N ARG A 73 12.44 6.61 6.88
CA ARG A 73 12.01 5.62 7.88
C ARG A 73 13.03 4.51 7.95
N ARG A 74 13.11 3.83 9.10
CA ARG A 74 13.96 2.64 9.19
C ARG A 74 13.41 1.59 8.26
N ILE A 75 14.27 0.98 7.44
CA ILE A 75 13.86 -0.02 6.46
C ILE A 75 13.12 -1.21 7.10
N ARG A 76 13.45 -1.54 8.36
CA ARG A 76 12.76 -2.58 9.14
C ARG A 76 11.29 -2.24 9.37
N ASP A 77 10.97 -0.96 9.60
CA ASP A 77 9.59 -0.52 9.85
C ASP A 77 8.77 -0.70 8.55
N THR A 78 9.35 -0.31 7.40
CA THR A 78 8.73 -0.53 6.09
C THR A 78 8.51 -2.02 5.82
N ILE A 79 9.52 -2.88 6.05
CA ILE A 79 9.41 -4.32 5.85
C ILE A 79 8.30 -4.91 6.74
N ASN A 80 8.28 -4.55 8.02
CA ASN A 80 7.28 -5.03 8.98
C ASN A 80 5.86 -4.64 8.56
N VAL A 81 5.66 -3.40 8.11
CA VAL A 81 4.36 -2.92 7.63
C VAL A 81 3.91 -3.66 6.37
N PHE A 82 4.78 -3.83 5.38
CA PHE A 82 4.42 -4.59 4.17
C PHE A 82 4.15 -6.07 4.45
N HIS A 83 4.94 -6.68 5.35
CA HIS A 83 4.69 -8.04 5.80
C HIS A 83 3.34 -8.16 6.52
N HIS A 84 2.99 -7.18 7.35
CA HIS A 84 1.70 -7.12 8.02
C HIS A 84 0.53 -6.98 7.05
N ILE A 85 0.63 -6.09 6.04
CA ILE A 85 -0.37 -5.94 4.97
C ILE A 85 -0.56 -7.26 4.21
N LYS A 86 0.52 -7.98 3.93
CA LYS A 86 0.45 -9.30 3.28
C LYS A 86 -0.29 -10.34 4.13
N GLN A 87 -0.05 -10.36 5.44
CA GLN A 87 -0.74 -11.26 6.36
C GLN A 87 -2.24 -10.96 6.45
N LEU A 88 -2.62 -9.68 6.49
CA LEU A 88 -4.01 -9.22 6.45
C LEU A 88 -4.73 -9.71 5.20
N ARG A 89 -4.10 -9.54 4.03
CA ARG A 89 -4.66 -10.01 2.73
C ARG A 89 -4.73 -11.54 2.63
N SER A 90 -3.90 -12.25 3.39
CA SER A 90 -3.89 -13.73 3.46
C SER A 90 -4.88 -14.29 4.48
N GLY A 91 -5.70 -13.44 5.13
CA GLY A 91 -6.71 -13.85 6.11
C GLY A 91 -6.17 -14.25 7.49
N ASN A 92 -4.91 -13.94 7.79
CA ASN A 92 -4.20 -14.48 8.95
C ASN A 92 -3.80 -13.39 9.97
N SER A 93 -4.72 -12.45 10.25
CA SER A 93 -4.43 -11.23 11.00
C SER A 93 -5.33 -11.01 12.22
N LYS A 94 -4.74 -10.43 13.28
CA LYS A 94 -5.42 -10.03 14.52
C LYS A 94 -6.13 -8.66 14.46
N TRP A 95 -6.12 -8.00 13.31
CA TRP A 95 -6.70 -6.67 13.10
C TRP A 95 -7.92 -6.78 12.21
N SER A 96 -8.99 -6.07 12.56
CA SER A 96 -10.26 -6.14 11.84
C SER A 96 -10.14 -5.47 10.48
N ALA A 97 -10.61 -6.14 9.42
CA ALA A 97 -10.71 -5.60 8.07
C ALA A 97 -11.43 -4.24 8.01
N ASN A 98 -12.26 -3.95 9.02
CA ASN A 98 -13.03 -2.72 9.13
C ASN A 98 -12.14 -1.46 9.30
N ASP A 99 -10.92 -1.56 9.86
CA ASP A 99 -10.06 -0.38 10.09
C ASP A 99 -9.35 0.11 8.82
N VAL A 100 -8.96 -0.80 7.91
CA VAL A 100 -8.25 -0.43 6.67
C VAL A 100 -9.22 -0.08 5.54
N THR A 101 -10.38 -0.74 5.45
CA THR A 101 -11.39 -0.43 4.44
C THR A 101 -11.96 0.98 4.62
N TRP A 102 -12.16 1.45 5.86
CA TRP A 102 -12.57 2.82 6.16
C TRP A 102 -11.53 3.88 5.73
N LEU A 103 -10.24 3.59 5.93
CA LEU A 103 -9.16 4.49 5.50
C LEU A 103 -9.02 4.56 3.98
N ILE A 104 -9.23 3.44 3.29
CA ILE A 104 -9.28 3.35 1.83
C ILE A 104 -10.50 4.12 1.29
N LEU A 105 -11.68 3.93 1.89
CA LEU A 105 -12.90 4.68 1.57
C LEU A 105 -12.74 6.20 1.78
N CYS A 106 -12.11 6.62 2.88
CA CYS A 106 -11.74 8.03 3.11
C CYS A 106 -10.75 8.57 2.05
N ALA A 107 -9.79 7.78 1.59
CA ALA A 107 -8.85 8.18 0.53
C ALA A 107 -9.51 8.25 -0.87
N HIS A 108 -10.57 7.48 -1.10
CA HIS A 108 -11.36 7.49 -2.34
C HIS A 108 -12.57 8.45 -2.30
N GLY A 109 -12.81 9.15 -1.18
CA GLY A 109 -13.93 10.07 -1.02
C GLY A 109 -15.32 9.40 -1.03
N LEU A 110 -15.35 8.07 -0.87
CA LEU A 110 -16.58 7.28 -0.83
C LEU A 110 -16.87 6.98 0.64
N ASP A 111 -17.72 7.79 1.27
CA ASP A 111 -18.25 7.66 2.65
C ASP A 111 -17.41 8.28 3.81
N THR A 112 -17.98 9.31 4.46
CA THR A 112 -17.44 10.02 5.63
C THR A 112 -18.29 9.80 6.89
N SER A 113 -19.29 8.92 6.84
CA SER A 113 -20.27 8.76 7.92
C SER A 113 -19.84 7.77 9.03
N SER A 114 -18.76 8.16 9.74
CA SER A 114 -18.36 7.75 11.11
C SER A 114 -17.99 6.27 11.42
N PRO A 115 -16.92 6.03 12.20
CA PRO A 115 -16.62 4.69 12.75
C PRO A 115 -17.46 4.36 14.00
N PRO A 116 -17.94 3.12 14.21
CA PRO A 116 -18.42 2.68 15.51
C PRO A 116 -17.25 2.46 16.47
N LEU A 117 -17.28 3.13 17.63
CA LEU A 117 -16.45 2.80 18.79
C LEU A 117 -16.64 1.33 19.18
N ALA A 118 -15.56 0.56 19.26
CA ALA A 118 -15.31 -0.40 20.36
C ALA A 118 -13.92 -1.04 20.19
N LEU A 119 -13.01 -0.73 21.11
CA LEU A 119 -11.88 -1.61 21.42
C LEU A 119 -12.41 -2.81 22.19
N PRO A 120 -12.18 -4.07 21.76
CA PRO A 120 -12.33 -5.19 22.67
C PRO A 120 -11.00 -5.44 23.39
N GLY A 121 -11.02 -5.21 24.70
CA GLY A 121 -10.23 -6.00 25.66
C GLY A 121 -8.83 -5.50 26.00
N SER A 122 -8.76 -4.90 27.18
CA SER A 122 -7.70 -5.04 28.19
C SER A 122 -7.09 -6.44 28.29
#